data_AF-A0A534BBF4-F1
#
_entry.id   AF-A0A534BBF4-F1
#
_cell.length_a   1.000
_cell.length_b   1.000
_cell.length_c   1.000
_cell.angle_alpha   90.00
_cell.angle_beta   90.00
_cell.angle_gamma   90.00
#
_symmetry.space_group_name_H-M   'P 1'
#
loop_
_entity.id
_entity.type
_entity.pdbx_description
1 polymer ?
#
loop_
_entity_poly.entity_id
_entity_poly.type
_entity_poly.pdbx_seq_one_letter_code
_entity_poly.pdbx_strand_id
1 'polypeptide(L)' 'MSTRQPADLLIEARWVLPIAPANVALAEHALAVSAGRILALGPAAELRERFEVREH' A
#
# COMPACT_ATOMS: atom_id res chain seq x y z
N MET A 1 -20.60 -3.02 -10.21
CA MET A 1 -20.07 -2.14 -9.15
C MET A 1 -18.72 -2.70 -8.75
N SER A 2 -17.62 -1.97 -8.95
CA SER A 2 -16.30 -2.44 -8.55
C SER A 2 -16.18 -2.30 -7.04
N THR A 3 -16.23 -3.41 -6.31
CA THR A 3 -16.04 -3.42 -4.85
C THR A 3 -14.56 -3.30 -4.55
N ARG A 4 -14.17 -2.28 -3.77
CA ARG A 4 -12.81 -2.14 -3.25
C ARG A 4 -12.45 -3.33 -2.35
N GLN A 5 -11.17 -3.70 -2.32
CA GLN A 5 -10.67 -4.78 -1.49
C GLN A 5 -10.44 -4.26 -0.05
N PRO A 6 -10.87 -4.95 1.01
CA PRO A 6 -10.62 -4.49 2.38
C PRO A 6 -9.14 -4.57 2.75
N ALA A 7 -8.64 -3.58 3.51
CA ALA A 7 -7.35 -3.59 4.18
C ALA A 7 -7.47 -2.96 5.57
N ASP A 8 -6.58 -3.34 6.49
CA ASP A 8 -6.62 -2.80 7.85
C ASP A 8 -5.91 -1.45 7.93
N LEU A 9 -4.77 -1.31 7.23
CA LEU A 9 -3.94 -0.12 7.25
C LEU A 9 -3.42 0.18 5.84
N LEU A 10 -3.44 1.45 5.46
CA LEU A 10 -2.69 1.98 4.32
C LEU A 10 -1.58 2.90 4.84
N ILE A 11 -0.32 2.62 4.49
CA ILE A 11 0.81 3.47 4.89
C ILE A 11 1.29 4.28 3.69
N GLU A 12 1.19 5.60 3.78
CA GLU A 12 1.64 6.54 2.74
C GLU A 12 2.88 7.31 3.19
N ALA A 13 4.05 6.75 2.87
CA ALA A 13 5.31 7.40 3.16
C ALA A 13 5.79 8.21 1.95
N ARG A 14 6.52 9.30 2.20
CA ARG A 14 7.23 10.04 1.14
C ARG A 14 8.19 9.13 0.35
N TRP A 15 8.81 8.17 1.05
CA TRP A 15 9.70 7.16 0.47
C TRP A 15 9.45 5.81 1.12
N VAL A 16 9.36 4.76 0.30
CA VAL A 16 9.38 3.35 0.74
C VAL A 16 10.63 2.70 0.19
N LEU A 17 11.43 2.05 1.04
CA LEU A 17 12.63 1.32 0.63
C LEU A 17 12.41 -0.19 0.86
N PRO A 18 12.05 -0.97 -0.18
CA PRO A 18 11.97 -2.41 -0.08
C PRO A 18 13.39 -3.02 -0.02
N ILE A 19 13.57 -4.04 0.81
CA ILE A 19 14.85 -4.77 0.92
C ILE A 19 15.05 -5.74 -0.26
N ALA A 20 13.95 -6.27 -0.82
CA ALA A 20 13.98 -7.16 -1.98
C ALA A 20 12.66 -7.07 -2.78
N PRO A 21 12.68 -7.30 -4.11
CA PRO A 21 13.86 -7.51 -4.97
C PRO A 21 14.58 -6.19 -5.32
N ALA A 22 13.89 -5.05 -5.18
CA ALA A 22 14.38 -3.76 -5.62
C ALA A 22 14.85 -2.93 -4.43
N ASN A 23 16.16 -2.92 -4.15
CA ASN A 23 16.83 -2.06 -3.16
C ASN A 23 16.87 -0.59 -3.64
N VAL A 24 15.70 -0.03 -3.95
CA VAL A 24 15.54 1.32 -4.51
C VAL A 24 14.48 2.07 -3.73
N ALA A 25 14.72 3.37 -3.50
CA ALA A 25 13.73 4.21 -2.85
C ALA A 25 12.57 4.48 -3.82
N LEU A 26 11.37 4.06 -3.42
CA LEU A 26 10.12 4.29 -4.15
C LEU A 26 9.45 5.55 -3.59
N ALA A 27 9.39 6.61 -4.39
CA ALA A 27 8.65 7.82 -4.05
C ALA A 27 7.16 7.64 -4.33
N GLU A 28 6.30 8.31 -3.56
CA GLU A 28 4.83 8.34 -3.77
C GLU A 28 4.19 6.92 -3.79
N HIS A 29 4.82 5.97 -3.09
CA HIS A 29 4.33 4.61 -2.95
C HIS A 29 3.67 4.41 -1.58
N ALA A 30 2.70 3.52 -1.54
CA ALA A 30 2.02 3.12 -0.33
C ALA A 30 2.11 1.61 -0.11
N LEU A 31 1.84 1.21 1.13
CA LEU A 31 1.77 -0.19 1.55
C LEU A 31 0.37 -0.47 2.11
N ALA A 32 -0.33 -1.44 1.53
CA ALA A 32 -1.58 -1.94 2.11
C ALA A 32 -1.29 -3.16 2.99
N VAL A 33 -1.77 -3.14 4.23
CA VAL A 33 -1.57 -4.20 5.23
C VAL A 33 -2.92 -4.74 5.69
N SER A 34 -3.03 -6.06 5.82
CA SER A 34 -4.14 -6.69 6.53
C SER A 34 -3.69 -7.93 7.30
N ALA A 35 -4.24 -8.13 8.50
CA ALA A 35 -3.92 -9.22 9.41
C ALA A 35 -2.40 -9.41 9.59
N GLY A 36 -1.67 -8.29 9.72
CA GLY A 36 -0.21 -8.26 9.87
C GLY A 36 0.59 -8.65 8.61
N ARG A 37 -0.05 -8.71 7.43
CA ARG A 37 0.59 -9.08 6.16
C ARG A 37 0.48 -7.96 5.14
N ILE A 38 1.53 -7.80 4.34
CA ILE A 38 1.54 -6.89 3.18
C ILE A 38 0.67 -7.50 2.09
N LEU A 39 -0.40 -6.79 1.71
CA LEU A 39 -1.27 -7.15 0.59
C LEU A 39 -0.75 -6.59 -0.74
N ALA A 40 -0.22 -5.36 -0.71
CA ALA A 40 0.29 -4.68 -1.90
C ALA A 40 1.30 -3.59 -1.52
N LEU A 41 2.25 -3.37 -2.43
CA LEU A 41 3.15 -2.23 -2.49
C LEU A 41 3.05 -1.64 -3.89
N GLY A 42 2.75 -0.35 -4.01
CA GLY A 42 2.56 0.30 -5.30
C GLY A 42 2.30 1.80 -5.18
N PRO A 43 2.01 2.50 -6.29
CA PRO A 43 1.68 3.93 -6.27
C PRO A 43 0.53 4.23 -5.32
N ALA A 44 0.66 5.26 -4.48
CA ALA A 44 -0.34 5.57 -3.46
C ALA A 44 -1.73 5.82 -4.06
N ALA A 45 -1.80 6.51 -5.21
CA ALA A 45 -3.06 6.76 -5.92
C ALA A 45 -3.79 5.45 -6.29
N GLU A 46 -3.07 4.45 -6.81
CA GLU A 46 -3.65 3.16 -7.19
C GLU A 46 -4.17 2.42 -5.95
N LEU A 47 -3.41 2.44 -4.85
CA LEU A 47 -3.81 1.74 -3.63
C LEU A 47 -5.04 2.38 -2.97
N ARG A 48 -5.18 3.71 -2.99
CA ARG A 48 -6.39 4.42 -2.52
C ARG A 48 -7.65 4.04 -3.31
N GLU A 49 -7.50 3.83 -4.61
CA GLU A 49 -8.61 3.41 -5.49
C GLU A 49 -8.92 1.92 -5.34
N ARG A 50 -7.92 1.10 -5.04
CA ARG A 50 -8.05 -0.35 -4.92
C ARG A 50 -8.58 -0.80 -3.56
N PHE A 51 -8.17 -0.15 -2.46
CA PHE A 51 -8.44 -0.62 -1.10
C PHE A 51 -9.45 0.24 -0.33
N GLU A 52 -10.32 -0.41 0.42
CA GLU A 52 -11.13 0.20 1.47
C GLU A 52 -10.44 -0.06 2.82
N VAL A 53 -9.90 1.00 3.43
CA VAL A 53 -8.97 0.89 4.56
C VAL A 53 -9.64 1.30 5.87
N ARG A 54 -9.26 0.64 6.96
CA ARG A 54 -9.78 1.00 8.30
C ARG A 54 -8.99 2.14 8.93
N GLU A 55 -7.68 2.16 8.70
CA GLU A 55 -6.74 3.18 9.17
C GLU A 55 -5.84 3.64 8.02
N HIS A 56 -5.44 4.91 8.08
CA HIS A 56 -4.62 5.58 7.09
C HIS A 56 -3.53 6.41 7.78
#